data_AF-Q5M9W2-F1
#
_entry.id   AF-Q5M9W2-F1
#
_cell.length_a   1.000
_cell.length_b   1.000
_cell.length_c   1.000
_cell.angle_alpha   90.00
_cell.angle_beta   90.00
_cell.angle_gamma   90.00
#
_symmetry.space_group_name_H-M   'P 1'
#
loop_
_entity.id
_entity.type
_entity.pdbx_description
1 polymer ?
#
loop_
_entity_poly.entity_id
_entity_poly.type
_entity_poly.pdbx_seq_one_letter_code
_entity_poly.pdbx_strand_id
1 'polypeptide(L)'
;MYGLMRRLLNIYSWVGQALLFWFMVSLGYMVYHGLSGGEIELQEIVNGLINTQMYNSPGISIALIFITVGIGFKLSPAPSHQWTPDVYEGVRFVREIPIYL
;
A
#
# COMPACT_ATOMS: atom_id res chain seq x y z
N MET A 1 -24.39 22.76 -0.29
CA MET A 1 -24.48 21.56 -1.16
C MET A 1 -23.11 21.13 -1.70
N TYR A 2 -22.35 22.01 -2.37
CA TYR A 2 -21.01 21.69 -2.92
C TYR A 2 -19.96 21.21 -1.89
N GLY A 3 -19.94 21.80 -0.68
CA GLY A 3 -18.99 21.40 0.36
C GLY A 3 -19.20 19.99 0.90
N LEU A 4 -20.45 19.53 1.02
CA LEU A 4 -20.77 18.16 1.45
C LEU A 4 -20.38 17.15 0.36
N MET A 5 -20.69 17.46 -0.91
CA MET A 5 -20.36 16.60 -2.04
C MET A 5 -18.85 16.42 -2.23
N ARG A 6 -18.06 17.48 -2.03
CA ARG A 6 -16.58 17.40 -2.06
C ARG A 6 -16.03 16.55 -0.92
N ARG A 7 -16.58 16.65 0.29
CA ARG A 7 -16.17 15.81 1.43
C ARG A 7 -16.46 14.32 1.20
N LEU A 8 -17.62 14.01 0.63
CA LEU A 8 -18.00 12.64 0.27
C LEU A 8 -17.05 12.09 -0.79
N LEU A 9 -16.82 12.82 -1.88
CA LEU A 9 -15.89 12.42 -2.94
C LEU A 9 -14.47 12.18 -2.42
N ASN A 10 -13.97 13.05 -1.53
CA ASN A 10 -12.68 12.83 -0.89
C ASN A 10 -12.72 11.54 -0.07
N ILE A 11 -13.70 11.34 0.82
CA ILE A 11 -13.80 10.11 1.64
C ILE A 11 -13.80 8.85 0.78
N TYR A 12 -14.52 8.83 -0.35
CA TYR A 12 -14.50 7.70 -1.27
C TYR A 12 -13.13 7.50 -1.94
N SER A 13 -12.44 8.59 -2.33
CA SER A 13 -11.06 8.55 -2.84
C SER A 13 -10.09 7.95 -1.82
N TRP A 14 -10.17 8.39 -0.56
CA TRP A 14 -9.32 7.94 0.54
C TRP A 14 -9.48 6.48 0.88
N VAL A 15 -10.73 6.06 1.09
CA VAL A 15 -11.05 4.67 1.44
C VAL A 15 -10.66 3.76 0.27
N GLY A 16 -10.92 4.17 -0.97
CA GLY A 16 -10.52 3.42 -2.16
C GLY A 16 -9.00 3.22 -2.26
N GLN A 17 -8.21 4.30 -2.10
CA GLN A 17 -6.75 4.22 -2.21
C GLN A 17 -6.11 3.47 -1.03
N ALA A 18 -6.63 3.61 0.18
CA ALA A 18 -6.20 2.83 1.33
C ALA A 18 -6.47 1.32 1.13
N LEU A 19 -7.66 0.96 0.65
CA LEU A 19 -8.01 -0.43 0.34
C LEU A 19 -7.14 -1.01 -0.77
N LEU A 20 -6.85 -0.24 -1.83
CA LEU A 20 -5.94 -0.65 -2.90
C LEU A 20 -4.53 -0.93 -2.35
N PHE A 21 -4.00 -0.03 -1.51
CA PHE A 21 -2.71 -0.24 -0.86
C PHE A 21 -2.70 -1.53 -0.01
N TRP A 22 -3.70 -1.70 0.86
CA TRP A 22 -3.82 -2.88 1.71
C TRP A 22 -3.95 -4.18 0.90
N PHE A 23 -4.72 -4.15 -0.17
CA PHE A 23 -4.88 -5.29 -1.07
C PHE A 23 -3.57 -5.67 -1.75
N MET A 24 -2.83 -4.70 -2.28
CA MET A 24 -1.55 -4.95 -2.96
C MET A 24 -0.47 -5.51 -2.01
N VAL A 25 -0.36 -4.95 -0.80
CA VAL A 25 0.59 -5.45 0.21
C VAL A 25 0.21 -6.86 0.64
N SER A 26 -1.08 -7.14 0.83
CA SER A 26 -1.56 -8.48 1.23
C SER A 26 -1.31 -9.53 0.15
N LEU A 27 -1.51 -9.20 -1.13
CA LEU A 27 -1.18 -10.10 -2.24
C LEU A 27 0.33 -10.37 -2.32
N GLY A 28 1.16 -9.35 -2.16
CA GLY A 28 2.62 -9.49 -2.11
C GLY A 28 3.06 -10.42 -0.98
N TYR A 29 2.51 -10.21 0.23
CA TYR A 29 2.79 -11.06 1.38
C TYR A 29 2.34 -12.52 1.17
N MET A 30 1.14 -12.74 0.63
CA MET A 30 0.61 -14.08 0.35
C MET A 30 1.50 -14.86 -0.62
N VAL A 31 1.90 -14.24 -1.73
CA VAL A 31 2.78 -14.89 -2.72
C VAL A 31 4.14 -15.16 -2.10
N TYR A 32 4.71 -14.19 -1.40
CA TYR A 32 6.03 -14.34 -0.77
C TYR A 32 6.07 -15.45 0.29
N HIS A 33 5.11 -15.45 1.21
CA HIS A 33 4.99 -16.46 2.26
C HIS A 33 4.68 -17.86 1.71
N GLY A 34 3.93 -17.95 0.61
CA GLY A 34 3.69 -19.21 -0.08
C GLY A 34 4.96 -19.78 -0.73
N LEU A 35 5.84 -18.92 -1.26
CA LEU A 35 7.10 -19.34 -1.89
C LEU A 35 8.20 -19.63 -0.86
N SER A 36 8.16 -19.00 0.32
CA SER A 36 9.14 -19.24 1.39
C SER A 36 8.89 -20.51 2.19
N GLY A 37 7.74 -21.18 2.01
CA GLY A 37 7.34 -22.32 2.83
C GLY A 37 6.75 -21.94 4.19
N GLY A 38 6.43 -20.66 4.40
CA GLY A 38 5.88 -20.15 5.65
C GLY A 38 6.87 -19.44 6.56
N GLU A 39 8.11 -19.26 6.09
CA GLU A 39 9.15 -18.56 6.84
C GLU A 39 8.93 -17.03 6.79
N ILE A 40 9.21 -16.38 7.92
CA ILE A 40 9.09 -14.93 8.14
C ILE A 40 10.46 -14.25 8.29
N GLU A 41 11.49 -15.00 8.68
CA GLU A 41 12.87 -14.52 8.81
C GLU A 41 13.52 -14.42 7.43
N LEU A 42 14.10 -13.25 7.12
CA LEU A 42 14.61 -12.93 5.78
C LEU A 42 15.69 -13.94 5.33
N GLN A 43 16.51 -14.41 6.28
CA GLN A 43 17.57 -15.38 6.01
C GLN A 43 17.01 -16.77 5.67
N GLU A 44 15.95 -17.20 6.35
CA GLU A 44 15.29 -18.48 6.10
C GLU A 44 14.56 -18.47 4.75
N ILE A 45 13.96 -17.33 4.40
CA ILE A 45 13.30 -17.16 3.10
C ILE A 45 14.31 -17.25 1.95
N VAL A 46 15.47 -16.59 2.07
CA VAL A 46 16.53 -16.67 1.05
C VAL A 46 17.02 -18.10 0.90
N ASN A 47 17.26 -18.80 2.03
CA ASN A 47 17.69 -20.20 2.01
C ASN A 47 16.62 -21.11 1.37
N GLY A 48 15.35 -20.93 1.74
CA GLY A 48 14.22 -21.67 1.15
C GLY A 48 14.12 -21.48 -0.36
N LEU A 49 14.29 -20.25 -0.83
CA LEU A 49 14.23 -19.91 -2.26
C LEU A 49 15.40 -20.49 -3.07
N ILE A 50 16.60 -20.54 -2.48
CA ILE A 50 17.79 -21.17 -3.10
C ILE A 50 17.63 -22.69 -3.14
N ASN A 51 17.24 -23.30 -2.01
CA ASN A 51 17.10 -24.76 -1.88
C ASN A 51 16.04 -25.33 -2.82
N THR A 52 14.95 -24.58 -3.04
CA THR A 52 13.86 -24.96 -3.95
C THR A 52 14.10 -24.51 -5.40
N GLN A 53 15.21 -23.81 -5.69
CA GLN A 53 15.53 -23.23 -7.00
C GLN A 53 14.46 -22.27 -7.54
N MET A 54 13.69 -21.65 -6.64
CA MET A 54 12.55 -20.79 -7.00
C MET A 54 12.92 -19.32 -7.23
N TYR A 55 14.21 -18.98 -7.16
CA TYR A 55 14.71 -17.62 -7.35
C TYR A 55 14.46 -17.03 -8.75
N ASN A 56 14.25 -17.88 -9.76
CA ASN A 56 13.87 -17.47 -11.11
C ASN A 56 12.39 -17.74 -11.43
N SER A 57 11.59 -18.10 -10.43
CA SER A 57 10.17 -18.38 -10.64
C SER A 57 9.39 -17.09 -10.96
N PRO A 58 8.36 -17.14 -11.82
CA PRO A 58 7.47 -15.99 -12.04
C PRO A 58 6.83 -15.47 -10.75
N GLY A 59 6.62 -16.35 -9.76
CA GLY A 59 6.05 -16.02 -8.46
C GLY A 59 6.90 -15.00 -7.70
N ILE A 60 8.23 -15.15 -7.69
CA ILE A 60 9.10 -14.19 -6.98
C ILE A 60 9.09 -12.81 -7.66
N SER A 61 9.04 -12.78 -9.00
CA SER A 61 8.92 -11.54 -9.77
C SER A 61 7.62 -10.80 -9.44
N ILE A 62 6.51 -11.54 -9.34
CA ILE A 62 5.21 -10.98 -8.95
C ILE A 62 5.27 -10.43 -7.52
N ALA A 63 5.84 -11.18 -6.57
CA ALA A 63 6.00 -10.73 -5.19
C ALA A 63 6.82 -9.43 -5.10
N LEU A 64 7.94 -9.35 -5.83
CA LEU A 64 8.79 -8.16 -5.90
C LEU A 64 8.06 -6.95 -6.49
N ILE A 65 7.25 -7.14 -7.54
CA ILE A 65 6.44 -6.06 -8.13
C ILE A 65 5.45 -5.53 -7.09
N PHE A 66 4.70 -6.40 -6.40
CA PHE A 66 3.73 -5.96 -5.39
C PHE A 66 4.39 -5.21 -4.23
N ILE A 67 5.53 -5.70 -3.73
CA ILE A 67 6.30 -5.01 -2.68
C ILE A 67 6.75 -3.63 -3.18
N THR A 68 7.32 -3.56 -4.40
CA THR A 68 7.81 -2.31 -4.98
C THR A 68 6.69 -1.30 -5.18
N VAL A 69 5.52 -1.73 -5.67
CA VAL A 69 4.36 -0.85 -5.83
C VAL A 69 3.81 -0.39 -4.48
N GLY A 70 3.79 -1.25 -3.45
CA GLY A 70 3.41 -0.87 -2.09
C GLY A 70 4.34 0.21 -1.51
N ILE A 71 5.66 0.05 -1.68
CA ILE A 71 6.64 1.07 -1.29
C ILE A 71 6.43 2.37 -2.10
N GLY A 72 6.26 2.24 -3.42
CA GLY A 72 5.97 3.35 -4.32
C GLY A 72 4.77 4.16 -3.86
N PHE A 73 3.64 3.52 -3.55
CA PHE A 73 2.44 4.20 -3.05
C PHE A 73 2.70 5.10 -1.83
N LYS A 74 3.52 4.65 -0.87
CA LYS A 74 3.91 5.46 0.31
C LYS A 74 4.78 6.66 -0.04
N LEU A 75 5.59 6.56 -1.08
CA LEU A 75 6.48 7.64 -1.53
C LEU A 75 5.75 8.67 -2.42
N SER A 76 4.52 8.38 -2.85
CA SER A 76 3.72 9.24 -3.73
C SER A 76 4.40 9.71 -5.05
N PRO A 77 5.21 8.91 -5.76
CA PRO A 77 5.63 9.24 -7.12
C PRO A 77 4.43 9.12 -8.08
N ALA A 78 4.48 9.78 -9.24
CA ALA A 78 3.49 9.54 -10.30
C ALA A 78 3.54 8.07 -10.75
N PRO A 79 2.39 7.39 -10.96
CA PRO A 79 1.00 7.87 -10.98
C PRO A 79 0.23 7.64 -9.66
N SER A 80 0.91 7.57 -8.51
CA SER A 80 0.35 7.18 -7.19
C SER A 80 0.22 8.33 -6.16
N HIS A 81 0.14 9.57 -6.64
CA HIS A 81 0.13 10.79 -5.82
C HIS A 81 -1.29 11.37 -5.62
N GLN A 82 -2.32 10.70 -6.11
CA GLN A 82 -3.69 11.23 -6.16
C GLN A 82 -4.27 11.45 -4.77
N TRP A 83 -3.90 10.64 -3.77
CA TRP A 83 -4.29 10.85 -2.37
C TRP A 83 -3.55 12.02 -1.71
N THR A 84 -2.37 12.41 -2.19
CA THR A 84 -1.48 13.35 -1.50
C THR A 84 -2.11 14.74 -1.28
N PRO A 85 -2.74 15.39 -2.30
CA PRO A 85 -3.43 16.67 -2.09
C PRO A 85 -4.58 16.56 -1.09
N ASP A 86 -5.38 15.51 -1.17
CA ASP A 86 -6.55 15.29 -0.32
C ASP A 86 -6.16 15.17 1.17
N VAL A 87 -4.99 14.58 1.48
CA VAL A 87 -4.39 14.49 2.83
C VAL A 87 -4.09 15.85 3.41
N TYR A 88 -3.36 16.65 2.64
CA TYR A 88 -2.93 17.95 3.12
C TYR A 88 -4.12 18.89 3.33
N GLU A 89 -5.13 18.83 2.45
CA GLU A 89 -6.37 19.58 2.62
C GLU A 89 -7.15 19.16 3.87
N GLY A 90 -7.27 17.85 4.14
CA GLY A 90 -7.95 17.33 5.32
C GLY A 90 -7.30 17.77 6.64
N VAL A 91 -5.97 17.77 6.71
CA VAL A 91 -5.22 18.21 7.91
C VAL A 91 -5.37 19.71 8.16
N ARG A 92 -5.44 20.53 7.10
CA ARG A 92 -5.71 21.97 7.26
C ARG A 92 -7.09 22.19 7.87
N PHE A 93 -8.12 21.49 7.40
CA PHE A 93 -9.48 21.65 7.92
C PHE A 93 -9.59 21.33 9.41
N VAL A 94 -8.92 20.27 9.91
CA VAL A 94 -8.94 19.92 11.34
C VAL A 94 -8.28 21.00 12.21
N ARG A 95 -7.24 21.68 11.72
CA ARG A 95 -6.53 22.73 12.46
C ARG A 95 -7.29 24.07 12.52
N GLU A 96 -8.30 24.25 11.69
CA GLU A 96 -9.14 25.45 11.67
C GLU A 96 -10.43 25.28 12.49
N ILE A 97 -10.66 24.12 13.12
CA ILE A 97 -11.78 23.92 14.05
C ILE A 97 -11.42 24.60 15.38
N PRO A 98 -12.16 25.63 15.82
CA PRO A 98 -11.96 26.22 17.12
C PRO A 98 -12.28 25.17 18.21
N ILE A 99 -11.27 24.75 18.96
CA ILE A 99 -11.36 23.84 20.12
C ILE A 99 -11.86 24.54 21.39
N TYR A 100 -12.74 25.53 21.28
CA TYR A 100 -13.34 26.17 22.46
C TYR A 100 -14.44 25.24 23.04
N LEU A 101 -14.02 24.38 23.97
CA LEU A 101 -14.74 24.13 25.22
C LEU A 101 -14.36 25.20 26.23
#